data_AF-A0A949FXM8-F1
#
_entry.id   AF-A0A949FXM8-F1
#
_cell.length_a   1.000
_cell.length_b   1.000
_cell.length_c   1.000
_cell.angle_alpha   90.00
_cell.angle_beta   90.00
_cell.angle_gamma   90.00
#
_symmetry.space_group_name_H-M   'P 1'
#
loop_
_entity.id
_entity.type
_entity.pdbx_description
1 polymer ?
#
loop_
_entity_poly.entity_id
_entity_poly.type
_entity_poly.pdbx_seq_one_letter_code
_entity_poly.pdbx_strand_id
1 'polypeptide(L)'
;MSAERLWLRAQQYVATGQIAAARISLESLLNREPQRTDARMLLASTILSEGRVREAAAHAIIAARYLPDDAGAVSTVVHCLLKLGETVSARDCLLGIDTGSIREGRSLTALAHAWQALGDHPNALALMDRAKALGFDNPDFRYFRSLQLQFNGRLAEAREELEACLRLGPTYGRASLTLARMHKQTRDSNHLDYIRRQLRTV
;
A
#
# COMPACT_ATOMS: atom_id res chain seq x y z
N MET A 1 5.80 -35.18 3.53
CA MET A 1 6.43 -33.89 3.89
C MET A 1 5.39 -33.01 4.58
N SER A 2 5.69 -32.34 5.69
CA SER A 2 4.73 -31.43 6.34
C SER A 2 4.45 -30.17 5.51
N ALA A 3 3.30 -29.53 5.73
CA ALA A 3 2.92 -28.28 5.07
C ALA A 3 3.93 -27.15 5.37
N GLU A 4 4.39 -27.07 6.61
CA GLU A 4 5.43 -26.11 7.03
C GLU A 4 6.75 -26.28 6.25
N ARG A 5 7.20 -27.52 6.01
CA ARG A 5 8.40 -27.77 5.19
C ARG A 5 8.20 -27.36 3.73
N LEU A 6 7.00 -27.55 3.18
CA LEU A 6 6.68 -27.07 1.83
C LEU A 6 6.72 -25.54 1.76
N TRP A 7 6.17 -24.86 2.77
CA TRP A 7 6.18 -23.41 2.87
C TRP A 7 7.61 -22.84 2.91
N LEU A 8 8.46 -23.36 3.82
CA LEU A 8 9.84 -22.91 3.95
C LEU A 8 10.65 -23.13 2.66
N ARG A 9 10.48 -24.30 2.00
CA ARG A 9 11.12 -24.57 0.71
C ARG A 9 10.64 -23.63 -0.38
N ALA A 10 9.34 -23.40 -0.48
CA ALA A 10 8.77 -22.47 -1.45
C ALA A 10 9.39 -21.06 -1.30
N GLN A 11 9.46 -20.55 -0.07
CA GLN A 11 10.09 -19.25 0.21
C GLN A 11 11.57 -19.23 -0.19
N GLN A 12 12.32 -20.29 0.13
CA GLN A 12 13.71 -20.42 -0.26
C GLN A 12 13.90 -20.47 -1.79
N TYR A 13 13.02 -21.21 -2.50
CA TYR A 13 13.07 -21.28 -3.96
C TYR A 13 12.75 -19.93 -4.60
N VAL A 14 11.78 -19.18 -4.07
CA VAL A 14 11.51 -17.80 -4.52
C VAL A 14 12.74 -16.91 -4.29
N ALA A 15 13.33 -16.96 -3.09
CA ALA A 15 14.50 -16.16 -2.74
C ALA A 15 15.74 -16.48 -3.58
N THR A 16 15.87 -17.72 -4.07
CA THR A 16 16.99 -18.18 -4.90
C THR A 16 16.68 -18.18 -6.40
N GLY A 17 15.52 -17.64 -6.81
CA GLY A 17 15.14 -17.54 -8.22
C GLY A 17 14.75 -18.88 -8.88
N GLN A 18 14.56 -19.94 -8.10
CA GLN A 18 14.14 -21.26 -8.57
C GLN A 18 12.61 -21.32 -8.77
N ILE A 19 12.10 -20.49 -9.69
CA ILE A 19 10.67 -20.21 -9.88
C ILE A 19 9.83 -21.48 -10.12
N ALA A 20 10.33 -22.42 -10.95
CA ALA A 20 9.63 -23.67 -11.21
C ALA A 20 9.48 -24.55 -9.95
N ALA A 21 10.55 -24.67 -9.15
CA ALA A 21 10.54 -25.43 -7.90
C ALA A 21 9.66 -24.76 -6.82
N ALA A 22 9.65 -23.43 -6.79
CA ALA A 22 8.76 -22.65 -5.94
C ALA A 22 7.29 -22.97 -6.26
N ARG A 23 6.91 -22.94 -7.55
CA ARG A 23 5.54 -23.24 -7.99
C ARG A 23 5.08 -24.63 -7.55
N ILE A 24 5.88 -25.66 -7.82
CA ILE A 24 5.56 -27.06 -7.45
C ILE A 24 5.37 -27.18 -5.93
N SER A 25 6.23 -26.52 -5.14
CA SER A 25 6.15 -26.54 -3.68
C SER A 25 4.89 -25.84 -3.17
N LEU A 26 4.51 -24.72 -3.79
CA LEU A 26 3.32 -23.94 -3.46
C LEU A 26 2.03 -24.65 -3.88
N GLU A 27 1.97 -25.24 -5.06
CA GLU A 27 0.84 -26.06 -5.51
C GLU A 27 0.65 -27.27 -4.59
N SER A 28 1.74 -27.95 -4.23
CA SER A 28 1.70 -29.06 -3.26
C SER A 28 1.21 -28.62 -1.89
N LEU A 29 1.55 -27.40 -1.46
CA LEU A 29 1.08 -26.82 -0.21
C LEU A 29 -0.41 -26.52 -0.29
N LEU A 30 -0.85 -25.86 -1.36
CA LEU A 30 -2.25 -25.48 -1.58
C LEU A 30 -3.18 -26.68 -1.84
N ASN A 31 -2.66 -27.82 -2.28
CA ASN A 31 -3.42 -29.07 -2.31
C ASN A 31 -3.76 -29.59 -0.90
N ARG A 32 -2.96 -29.23 0.12
CA ARG A 32 -3.20 -29.61 1.52
C ARG A 32 -3.92 -28.53 2.30
N GLU A 33 -3.61 -27.27 2.02
CA GLU A 33 -4.16 -26.09 2.69
C GLU A 33 -4.78 -25.16 1.63
N PRO A 34 -5.95 -25.49 1.06
CA PRO A 34 -6.50 -24.74 -0.07
C PRO A 34 -6.81 -23.27 0.24
N GLN A 35 -7.12 -22.97 1.51
CA GLN A 35 -7.52 -21.64 1.98
C GLN A 35 -6.34 -20.78 2.44
N ARG A 36 -5.11 -21.28 2.28
CA ARG A 36 -3.92 -20.60 2.76
C ARG A 36 -3.53 -19.41 1.87
N THR A 37 -3.94 -18.22 2.30
CA THR A 37 -3.84 -16.97 1.53
C THR A 37 -2.40 -16.53 1.26
N ASP A 38 -1.51 -16.60 2.25
CA ASP A 38 -0.07 -16.28 2.08
C ASP A 38 0.59 -17.17 0.99
N ALA A 39 0.33 -18.48 1.01
CA ALA A 39 0.81 -19.40 -0.02
C ALA A 39 0.23 -19.10 -1.39
N ARG A 40 -1.06 -18.77 -1.46
CA ARG A 40 -1.72 -18.46 -2.72
C ARG A 40 -1.25 -17.14 -3.32
N MET A 41 -0.98 -16.15 -2.48
CA MET A 41 -0.37 -14.88 -2.89
C MET A 41 1.06 -15.05 -3.37
N LEU A 42 1.87 -15.86 -2.68
CA LEU A 42 3.23 -16.16 -3.13
C LEU A 42 3.24 -16.92 -4.47
N LEU A 43 2.26 -17.80 -4.69
CA LEU A 43 2.07 -18.47 -5.99
C LEU A 43 1.68 -17.47 -7.09
N ALA A 44 0.73 -16.58 -6.82
CA ALA A 44 0.32 -15.54 -7.76
C ALA A 44 1.51 -14.64 -8.16
N SER A 45 2.33 -14.19 -7.20
CA SER A 45 3.52 -13.39 -7.51
C SER A 45 4.58 -14.17 -8.29
N THR A 46 4.76 -15.45 -7.97
CA THR A 46 5.70 -16.34 -8.67
C THR A 46 5.28 -16.50 -10.14
N ILE A 47 4.00 -16.76 -10.39
CA ILE A 47 3.41 -16.87 -11.73
C ILE A 47 3.50 -15.54 -12.50
N LEU A 48 3.24 -14.41 -11.82
CA LEU A 48 3.33 -13.09 -12.43
C LEU A 48 4.75 -12.76 -12.88
N SER A 49 5.78 -13.20 -12.13
CA SER A 49 7.19 -12.99 -12.49
C SER A 49 7.59 -13.64 -13.82
N GLU A 50 6.79 -14.60 -14.31
CA GLU A 50 6.97 -15.27 -15.60
C GLU A 50 6.09 -14.67 -16.70
N GLY A 51 5.39 -13.56 -16.43
CA GLY A 51 4.51 -12.90 -17.38
C GLY A 51 3.14 -13.57 -17.56
N ARG A 52 2.81 -14.61 -16.77
CA ARG A 52 1.54 -15.34 -16.85
C ARG A 52 0.40 -14.61 -16.11
N VAL A 53 0.09 -13.39 -16.56
CA VAL A 53 -0.80 -12.43 -15.86
C VAL A 53 -2.18 -13.02 -15.54
N ARG A 54 -2.85 -13.67 -16.50
CA ARG A 54 -4.21 -14.22 -16.31
C ARG A 54 -4.28 -15.30 -15.24
N GLU A 55 -3.26 -16.15 -15.17
CA GLU A 55 -3.21 -17.21 -14.15
C GLU A 55 -2.91 -16.63 -12.77
N ALA A 56 -2.00 -15.65 -12.69
CA ALA A 56 -1.73 -14.93 -11.45
C ALA A 56 -3.00 -14.26 -10.89
N ALA A 57 -3.80 -13.63 -11.77
CA ALA A 57 -5.10 -13.05 -11.42
C ALA A 57 -6.06 -14.08 -10.83
N ALA A 58 -6.19 -15.26 -11.46
CA ALA A 58 -7.04 -16.33 -10.95
C ALA A 58 -6.64 -16.75 -9.52
N HIS A 59 -5.34 -16.86 -9.22
CA HIS A 59 -4.88 -17.18 -7.87
C HIS A 59 -5.14 -16.04 -6.87
N ALA A 60 -4.91 -14.78 -7.25
CA ALA A 60 -5.18 -13.62 -6.40
C ALA A 60 -6.68 -13.47 -6.08
N ILE A 61 -7.57 -13.72 -7.05
CA ILE A 61 -9.03 -13.72 -6.85
C ILE A 61 -9.46 -14.82 -5.88
N ILE A 62 -8.83 -16.00 -5.92
CA ILE A 62 -9.12 -17.06 -4.94
C ILE A 62 -8.62 -16.66 -3.55
N ALA A 63 -7.44 -16.05 -3.45
CA ALA A 63 -6.90 -15.54 -2.19
C ALA A 63 -7.83 -14.52 -1.53
N ALA A 64 -8.47 -13.66 -2.34
CA ALA A 64 -9.48 -12.70 -1.89
C ALA A 64 -10.74 -13.34 -1.26
N ARG A 65 -11.00 -14.63 -1.49
CA ARG A 65 -12.15 -15.32 -0.86
C ARG A 65 -11.87 -15.80 0.57
N TYR A 66 -10.60 -15.86 0.95
CA TYR A 66 -10.14 -16.40 2.24
C TYR A 66 -9.22 -15.39 2.94
N LEU A 67 -9.62 -14.11 2.92
CA LEU A 67 -8.84 -13.05 3.53
C LEU A 67 -8.61 -13.32 5.02
N PRO A 68 -7.36 -13.19 5.50
CA PRO A 68 -7.09 -13.16 6.93
C PRO A 68 -7.77 -11.96 7.59
N ASP A 69 -8.07 -12.08 8.89
CA ASP A 69 -8.47 -10.97 9.75
C ASP A 69 -7.24 -10.13 10.14
N ASP A 70 -6.51 -9.67 9.13
CA ASP A 70 -5.34 -8.83 9.25
C ASP A 70 -5.30 -7.82 8.10
N ALA A 71 -5.28 -6.54 8.45
CA ALA A 71 -5.28 -5.44 7.49
C ALA A 71 -4.05 -5.46 6.58
N GLY A 72 -2.88 -5.88 7.09
CA GLY A 72 -1.66 -5.98 6.29
C GLY A 72 -1.75 -7.03 5.19
N ALA A 73 -2.28 -8.21 5.52
CA ALA A 73 -2.54 -9.28 4.57
C ALA A 73 -3.59 -8.86 3.53
N VAL A 74 -4.68 -8.24 3.96
CA VAL A 74 -5.72 -7.70 3.05
C VAL A 74 -5.12 -6.67 2.09
N SER A 75 -4.35 -5.69 2.60
CA SER A 75 -3.64 -4.73 1.75
C SER A 75 -2.71 -5.40 0.75
N THR A 76 -2.04 -6.49 1.12
CA THR A 76 -1.15 -7.24 0.22
C THR A 76 -1.93 -7.90 -0.93
N VAL A 77 -3.05 -8.55 -0.63
CA VAL A 77 -3.95 -9.14 -1.64
C VAL A 77 -4.49 -8.06 -2.57
N VAL A 78 -4.99 -6.95 -2.02
CA VAL A 78 -5.56 -5.85 -2.78
C VAL A 78 -4.53 -5.21 -3.72
N HIS A 79 -3.31 -4.92 -3.25
CA HIS A 79 -2.26 -4.36 -4.12
C HIS A 79 -1.89 -5.30 -5.27
N CYS A 80 -1.90 -6.61 -5.05
CA CYS A 80 -1.67 -7.58 -6.11
C CYS A 80 -2.80 -7.57 -7.14
N LEU A 81 -4.06 -7.59 -6.69
CA LEU A 81 -5.23 -7.49 -7.57
C LEU A 81 -5.19 -6.21 -8.42
N LEU A 82 -4.84 -5.07 -7.80
CA LEU A 82 -4.70 -3.80 -8.52
C LEU A 82 -3.60 -3.85 -9.60
N LYS A 83 -2.45 -4.45 -9.30
CA LYS A 83 -1.37 -4.65 -10.30
C LYS A 83 -1.81 -5.54 -11.47
N LEU A 84 -2.73 -6.47 -11.21
CA LEU A 84 -3.27 -7.41 -12.20
C LEU A 84 -4.48 -6.84 -12.96
N GLY A 85 -4.96 -5.65 -12.59
CA GLY A 85 -6.14 -5.02 -13.19
C GLY A 85 -7.47 -5.50 -12.63
N GLU A 86 -7.46 -6.35 -11.59
CA GLU A 86 -8.65 -6.92 -10.95
C GLU A 86 -9.26 -5.95 -9.93
N THR A 87 -9.67 -4.77 -10.42
CA THR A 87 -10.12 -3.64 -9.59
C THR A 87 -11.43 -3.91 -8.85
N VAL A 88 -12.34 -4.71 -9.42
CA VAL A 88 -13.60 -5.09 -8.76
C VAL A 88 -13.31 -5.95 -7.53
N SER A 89 -12.55 -7.04 -7.68
CA SER A 89 -12.17 -7.89 -6.56
C SER A 89 -11.35 -7.14 -5.51
N ALA A 90 -10.47 -6.23 -5.93
CA ALA A 90 -9.74 -5.35 -5.02
C ALA A 90 -10.67 -4.50 -4.16
N ARG A 91 -11.69 -3.88 -4.77
CA ARG A 91 -12.69 -3.09 -4.06
C ARG A 91 -13.53 -3.94 -3.12
N ASP A 92 -13.97 -5.12 -3.54
CA ASP A 92 -14.77 -6.03 -2.71
C ASP A 92 -14.03 -6.44 -1.43
N CYS A 93 -12.71 -6.69 -1.52
CA CYS A 93 -11.87 -6.96 -0.35
C CYS A 93 -11.87 -5.81 0.66
N LEU A 94 -11.74 -4.57 0.17
CA LEU A 94 -11.70 -3.39 1.03
C LEU A 94 -13.06 -3.05 1.63
N LEU A 95 -14.16 -3.40 0.96
CA LEU A 95 -15.51 -3.26 1.51
C LEU A 95 -15.82 -4.34 2.56
N GLY A 96 -15.23 -5.53 2.41
CA GLY A 96 -15.48 -6.67 3.29
C GLY A 96 -14.69 -6.68 4.60
N ILE A 97 -13.62 -5.88 4.72
CA ILE A 97 -12.81 -5.81 5.95
C ILE A 97 -13.46 -4.89 6.99
N ASP A 98 -13.58 -5.36 8.25
CA ASP A 98 -13.98 -4.50 9.36
C ASP A 98 -12.84 -3.57 9.77
N THR A 99 -12.87 -2.35 9.23
CA THR A 99 -11.89 -1.33 9.64
C THR A 99 -12.15 -0.77 11.02
N GLY A 100 -13.33 -1.00 11.61
CA GLY A 100 -13.75 -0.47 12.91
C GLY A 100 -12.99 -1.08 14.09
N SER A 101 -12.48 -2.30 13.95
CA SER A 101 -11.67 -3.00 14.97
C SER A 101 -10.18 -2.62 14.93
N ILE A 102 -9.69 -2.10 13.80
CA ILE A 102 -8.26 -1.78 13.62
C ILE A 102 -7.87 -0.61 14.54
N ARG A 103 -6.84 -0.82 15.37
CA ARG A 103 -6.30 0.16 16.33
C ARG A 103 -4.90 0.65 16.00
N GLU A 104 -4.42 0.31 14.80
CA GLU A 104 -3.05 0.57 14.41
C GLU A 104 -3.00 1.47 13.17
N GLY A 105 -2.37 2.64 13.30
CA GLY A 105 -2.36 3.64 12.23
C GLY A 105 -1.58 3.21 10.98
N ARG A 106 -0.52 2.39 11.10
CA ARG A 106 0.19 1.85 9.92
C ARG A 106 -0.72 0.96 9.07
N SER A 107 -1.56 0.16 9.72
CA SER A 107 -2.49 -0.78 9.08
C SER A 107 -3.65 -0.04 8.41
N LEU A 108 -4.21 0.99 9.06
CA LEU A 108 -5.18 1.89 8.42
C LEU A 108 -4.58 2.62 7.21
N THR A 109 -3.32 3.05 7.30
CA THR A 109 -2.63 3.73 6.20
C THR A 109 -2.41 2.79 5.01
N ALA A 110 -2.09 1.51 5.25
CA ALA A 110 -1.95 0.53 4.18
C ALA A 110 -3.26 0.31 3.40
N LEU A 111 -4.40 0.26 4.09
CA LEU A 111 -5.73 0.21 3.46
C LEU A 111 -6.07 1.53 2.76
N ALA A 112 -5.68 2.68 3.31
CA ALA A 112 -5.88 3.97 2.68
C ALA A 112 -5.16 4.10 1.34
N HIS A 113 -3.92 3.59 1.24
CA HIS A 113 -3.19 3.54 -0.04
C HIS A 113 -3.89 2.67 -1.08
N ALA A 114 -4.53 1.58 -0.66
CA ALA A 114 -5.31 0.73 -1.54
C ALA A 114 -6.57 1.44 -2.07
N TRP A 115 -7.30 2.16 -1.19
CA TRP A 115 -8.43 3.00 -1.61
C TRP A 115 -7.99 4.13 -2.55
N GLN A 116 -6.86 4.78 -2.27
CA GLN A 116 -6.26 5.78 -3.15
C GLN A 116 -5.97 5.21 -4.54
N ALA A 117 -5.42 4.00 -4.63
CA ALA A 117 -5.11 3.36 -5.91
C ALA A 117 -6.37 2.98 -6.71
N LEU A 118 -7.51 2.82 -6.05
CA LEU A 118 -8.83 2.68 -6.68
C LEU A 118 -9.50 4.03 -7.05
N GLY A 119 -8.87 5.15 -6.72
CA GLY A 119 -9.42 6.49 -6.91
C GLY A 119 -10.49 6.89 -5.89
N ASP A 120 -10.69 6.09 -4.83
CA ASP A 120 -11.64 6.42 -3.75
C ASP A 120 -10.96 7.27 -2.68
N HIS A 121 -10.79 8.55 -3.02
CA HIS A 121 -10.14 9.52 -2.16
C HIS A 121 -10.89 9.81 -0.85
N PRO A 122 -12.25 9.80 -0.80
CA PRO A 122 -12.98 9.95 0.46
C PRO A 122 -12.67 8.83 1.46
N ASN A 123 -12.74 7.55 1.04
CA ASN A 123 -12.43 6.42 1.92
C ASN A 123 -10.96 6.41 2.34
N ALA A 124 -10.03 6.74 1.42
CA ALA A 124 -8.62 6.87 1.73
C ALA A 124 -8.36 7.94 2.81
N LEU A 125 -8.95 9.13 2.67
CA LEU A 125 -8.78 10.21 3.64
C LEU A 125 -9.37 9.86 5.00
N ALA A 126 -10.55 9.23 5.06
CA ALA A 126 -11.18 8.83 6.31
C ALA A 126 -10.29 7.87 7.13
N LEU A 127 -9.64 6.91 6.47
CA LEU A 127 -8.70 6.00 7.12
C LEU A 127 -7.41 6.71 7.56
N MET A 128 -6.89 7.65 6.77
CA MET A 128 -5.73 8.46 7.16
C MET A 128 -6.06 9.39 8.34
N ASP A 129 -7.27 9.95 8.41
CA ASP A 129 -7.71 10.77 9.54
C ASP A 129 -7.76 9.95 10.83
N ARG A 130 -8.27 8.72 10.76
CA ARG A 130 -8.22 7.77 11.88
C ARG A 130 -6.79 7.37 12.24
N ALA A 131 -5.92 7.11 11.26
CA ALA A 131 -4.52 6.80 11.52
C ALA A 131 -3.81 7.95 12.25
N LYS A 132 -4.05 9.19 11.83
CA LYS A 132 -3.54 10.40 12.49
C LYS A 132 -4.07 10.53 13.93
N ALA A 133 -5.37 10.26 14.15
CA ALA A 133 -5.98 10.29 15.47
C ALA A 133 -5.39 9.24 16.44
N LEU A 134 -4.88 8.12 15.90
CA LEU A 134 -4.13 7.11 16.66
C LEU A 134 -2.65 7.46 16.84
N GLY A 135 -2.22 8.66 16.46
CA GLY A 135 -0.84 9.15 16.63
C GLY A 135 0.15 8.65 15.58
N PHE A 136 -0.30 8.03 14.48
CA PHE A 136 0.61 7.63 13.41
C PHE A 136 1.10 8.87 12.65
N ASP A 137 2.41 9.07 12.65
CA ASP A 137 3.04 10.25 12.08
C ASP A 137 4.46 9.95 11.61
N ASN A 138 4.75 10.26 10.34
CA ASN A 138 6.08 10.25 9.73
C ASN A 138 6.02 11.05 8.40
N PRO A 139 7.17 11.40 7.79
CA PRO A 139 7.18 12.18 6.54
C PRO A 139 6.34 11.57 5.41
N ASP A 140 6.42 10.25 5.18
CA ASP A 140 5.66 9.57 4.13
C ASP A 140 4.15 9.71 4.35
N PHE A 141 3.68 9.42 5.57
CA PHE A 141 2.28 9.53 5.96
C PHE A 141 1.74 10.95 5.75
N ARG A 142 2.49 11.96 6.22
CA ARG A 142 2.15 13.38 6.04
C ARG A 142 2.04 13.74 4.57
N TYR A 143 2.99 13.27 3.75
CA TYR A 143 2.94 13.46 2.30
C TYR A 143 1.71 12.81 1.67
N PHE A 144 1.45 11.52 1.91
CA PHE A 144 0.31 10.83 1.31
C PHE A 144 -1.05 11.35 1.79
N ARG A 145 -1.18 11.73 3.06
CA ARG A 145 -2.39 12.41 3.57
C ARG A 145 -2.60 13.76 2.89
N SER A 146 -1.55 14.52 2.61
CA SER A 146 -1.68 15.78 1.85
C SER A 146 -2.21 15.57 0.43
N LEU A 147 -1.85 14.46 -0.23
CA LEU A 147 -2.41 14.11 -1.54
C LEU A 147 -3.91 13.81 -1.40
N GLN A 148 -4.32 13.05 -0.39
CA GLN A 148 -5.74 12.77 -0.18
C GLN A 148 -6.54 14.03 0.16
N LEU A 149 -5.99 14.93 0.98
CA LEU A 149 -6.60 16.22 1.26
C LEU A 149 -6.80 17.05 -0.02
N GLN A 150 -5.83 17.04 -0.95
CA GLN A 150 -5.97 17.71 -2.25
C GLN A 150 -7.10 17.14 -3.09
N PHE A 151 -7.17 15.82 -3.25
CA PHE A 151 -8.25 15.18 -4.01
C PHE A 151 -9.64 15.41 -3.39
N ASN A 152 -9.71 15.63 -2.09
CA ASN A 152 -10.94 15.98 -1.37
C ASN A 152 -11.17 17.50 -1.26
N GLY A 153 -10.39 18.34 -1.93
CA GLY A 153 -10.56 19.80 -1.96
C GLY A 153 -10.12 20.55 -0.68
N ARG A 154 -9.53 19.86 0.30
CA ARG A 154 -9.05 20.42 1.57
C ARG A 154 -7.64 21.01 1.43
N LEU A 155 -7.49 21.99 0.54
CA LEU A 155 -6.19 22.51 0.09
C LEU A 155 -5.37 23.19 1.20
N ALA A 156 -6.00 23.92 2.12
CA ALA A 156 -5.31 24.57 3.23
C ALA A 156 -4.64 23.54 4.14
N GLU A 157 -5.38 22.50 4.53
CA GLU A 157 -4.85 21.42 5.35
C GLU A 157 -3.79 20.60 4.62
N ALA A 158 -3.96 20.37 3.31
CA ALA A 158 -2.94 19.69 2.50
C ALA A 158 -1.59 20.45 2.55
N ARG A 159 -1.64 21.78 2.50
CA ARG A 159 -0.44 22.62 2.60
C ARG A 159 0.24 22.45 3.95
N GLU A 160 -0.53 22.50 5.05
CA GLU A 160 0.00 22.30 6.40
C GLU A 160 0.65 20.92 6.55
N GLU A 161 0.06 19.87 5.98
CA GLU A 161 0.64 18.52 5.98
C GLU A 161 1.96 18.43 5.21
N LEU A 162 2.09 19.12 4.08
CA LEU A 162 3.35 19.17 3.31
C LEU A 162 4.43 19.95 4.04
N GLU A 163 4.08 21.06 4.68
CA GLU A 163 5.01 21.82 5.50
C GLU A 163 5.45 21.01 6.73
N ALA A 164 4.56 20.23 7.35
CA ALA A 164 4.89 19.29 8.42
C ALA A 164 5.79 18.14 7.94
N CYS A 165 5.48 17.57 6.77
CA CYS A 165 6.32 16.56 6.12
C CYS A 165 7.76 17.04 5.97
N LEU A 166 7.95 18.27 5.46
CA LEU A 166 9.29 18.85 5.26
C LEU A 166 10.00 19.24 6.56
N ARG A 167 9.28 19.51 7.65
CA ARG A 167 9.91 19.66 8.98
C ARG A 167 10.47 18.34 9.52
N LEU A 168 9.77 17.23 9.26
CA LEU A 168 10.20 15.89 9.69
C LEU A 168 11.24 15.26 8.75
N GLY A 169 11.15 15.56 7.45
CA GLY A 169 12.05 15.10 6.39
C GLY A 169 12.45 16.26 5.48
N PRO A 170 13.45 17.08 5.86
CA PRO A 170 13.89 18.25 5.10
C PRO A 170 14.26 17.97 3.63
N THR A 171 14.68 16.75 3.33
CA THR A 171 15.09 16.28 1.99
C THR A 171 13.99 15.55 1.22
N TYR A 172 12.73 15.59 1.70
CA TYR A 172 11.60 14.91 1.07
C TYR A 172 11.16 15.65 -0.22
N GLY A 173 11.92 15.49 -1.30
CA GLY A 173 11.79 16.28 -2.53
C GLY A 173 10.41 16.21 -3.20
N ARG A 174 9.70 15.09 -3.05
CA ARG A 174 8.32 14.95 -3.54
C ARG A 174 7.37 15.95 -2.85
N ALA A 175 7.53 16.19 -1.55
CA ALA A 175 6.72 17.14 -0.81
C ALA A 175 7.05 18.58 -1.21
N SER A 176 8.33 18.92 -1.37
CA SER A 176 8.76 20.24 -1.88
C SER A 176 8.16 20.54 -3.26
N LEU A 177 8.21 19.57 -4.17
CA LEU A 177 7.63 19.72 -5.51
C LEU A 177 6.10 19.86 -5.47
N THR A 178 5.42 19.03 -4.67
CA THR A 178 3.96 19.12 -4.52
C THR A 178 3.56 20.47 -3.94
N LEU A 179 4.23 20.93 -2.88
CA LEU A 179 3.96 22.22 -2.24
C LEU A 179 4.12 23.39 -3.22
N ALA A 180 5.21 23.41 -3.99
CA ALA A 180 5.44 24.43 -5.01
C ALA A 180 4.39 24.46 -6.14
N ARG A 181 3.70 23.34 -6.38
CA ARG A 181 2.64 23.23 -7.40
C ARG A 181 1.25 23.60 -6.87
N MET A 182 1.06 23.75 -5.56
CA MET A 182 -0.25 24.05 -4.99
C MET A 182 -0.77 25.44 -5.34
N HIS A 183 0.12 26.38 -5.66
CA HIS A 183 -0.26 27.71 -6.11
C HIS A 183 0.73 28.23 -7.14
N LYS A 184 0.27 29.21 -7.93
CA LYS A 184 1.15 29.95 -8.85
C LYS A 184 2.23 30.65 -8.04
N GLN A 185 3.48 30.39 -8.37
CA GLN A 185 4.63 31.00 -7.72
C GLN A 185 4.81 32.43 -8.22
N THR A 186 5.06 33.35 -7.29
CA THR A 186 5.42 34.74 -7.60
C THR A 186 6.73 35.09 -6.91
N ARG A 187 7.29 36.26 -7.23
CA ARG A 187 8.48 36.77 -6.55
C ARG A 187 8.27 36.87 -5.03
N ASP A 188 7.08 37.28 -4.61
CA ASP A 188 6.74 37.53 -3.21
C ASP A 188 6.09 36.31 -2.52
N SER A 189 5.63 35.32 -3.29
CA SER A 189 4.97 34.11 -2.79
C SER A 189 5.58 32.88 -3.44
N ASN A 190 6.61 32.34 -2.79
CA ASN A 190 7.26 31.08 -3.17
C ASN A 190 7.90 30.37 -1.96
N HIS A 191 8.41 29.16 -2.18
CA HIS A 191 8.97 28.32 -1.13
C HIS A 191 10.51 28.26 -1.10
N LEU A 192 11.21 29.10 -1.87
CA LEU A 192 12.66 29.01 -2.03
C LEU A 192 13.41 29.24 -0.71
N ASP A 193 13.00 30.25 0.07
CA ASP A 193 13.66 30.57 1.33
C ASP A 193 13.41 29.53 2.42
N TYR A 194 12.25 28.88 2.39
CA TYR A 194 11.98 27.73 3.25
C TYR A 194 12.92 26.56 2.90
N ILE A 195 12.97 26.16 1.63
CA ILE A 195 13.82 25.05 1.16
C ILE A 195 15.29 25.34 1.44
N ARG A 196 15.77 26.55 1.15
CA ARG A 196 17.16 26.97 1.43
C ARG A 196 17.53 26.86 2.90
N ARG A 197 16.61 27.20 3.81
CA ARG A 197 16.85 27.06 5.26
C ARG A 197 16.92 25.60 5.67
N GLN A 198 16.00 24.77 5.18
CA GLN A 198 15.98 23.33 5.46
C GLN A 198 17.22 22.60 4.94
N LEU A 199 17.76 22.99 3.77
CA LEU A 199 18.98 22.40 3.23
C LEU A 199 20.26 22.77 3.98
N ARG A 200 20.24 23.80 4.84
CA ARG A 200 21.39 24.18 5.68
C ARG A 200 21.45 23.40 6.99
N THR A 201 20.39 22.67 7.35
CA THR A 201 20.28 21.91 8.60
C THR A 201 20.53 20.41 8.42
N VAL A 202 20.88 19.98 7.20
CA VAL A 202 21.23 18.61 6.81
C VAL A 202 22.72 18.55 6.55
#